data_AF-A0A8J2M6H5-F1
#
_entry.id   AF-A0A8J2M6H5-F1
#
_cell.length_a   1.000
_cell.length_b   1.000
_cell.length_c   1.000
_cell.angle_alpha   90.00
_cell.angle_beta   90.00
_cell.angle_gamma   90.00
#
_symmetry.space_group_name_H-M   'P 1'
#
loop_
_entity.id
_entity.type
_entity.pdbx_description
1 polymer ?
#
loop_
_entity_poly.entity_id
_entity_poly.type
_entity_poly.pdbx_seq_one_letter_code
_entity_poly.pdbx_strand_id
1 'polypeptide(L)'
;MLHRIFLVALTIVTVNSLQCIFNGFGIVNEKSGAIKDSVVTCQSETEFCLKLESDTTANGEHVKGFAHGCDQEMPGSSKHKFCKTEGCIHKSDSRGTVEVCCCTGDYCNNGNRMNFTFTICFIIFFLFSFFS
;
A
#
# COMPACT_ATOMS: atom_id res chain seq x y z
N MET A 1 -19.17 30.36 -18.35
CA MET A 1 -19.02 29.62 -17.08
C MET A 1 -18.79 28.12 -17.28
N LEU A 2 -19.53 27.45 -18.19
CA LEU A 2 -19.35 26.03 -18.48
C LEU A 2 -17.90 25.61 -18.85
N HIS A 3 -17.20 26.41 -19.67
CA HIS A 3 -15.81 26.11 -20.05
C HIS A 3 -14.82 26.16 -18.88
N ARG A 4 -15.07 27.00 -17.86
CA ARG A 4 -14.21 27.04 -16.67
C ARG A 4 -14.45 25.82 -15.79
N ILE A 5 -15.70 25.36 -15.68
CA ILE A 5 -16.05 24.11 -14.99
C ILE A 5 -15.46 22.91 -15.73
N PHE A 6 -15.49 22.91 -17.07
CA PHE A 6 -14.92 21.85 -17.90
C PHE A 6 -13.40 21.76 -17.79
N LEU A 7 -12.69 22.90 -17.69
CA LEU A 7 -11.25 22.93 -17.46
C LEU A 7 -10.86 22.50 -16.05
N VAL A 8 -11.64 22.87 -15.02
CA VAL A 8 -11.44 22.38 -13.64
C VAL A 8 -11.71 20.87 -13.55
N ALA A 9 -12.73 20.37 -14.25
CA ALA A 9 -13.01 18.94 -14.35
C ALA A 9 -11.90 18.19 -15.10
N LEU A 10 -11.31 18.77 -16.15
CA LEU A 10 -10.17 18.19 -16.86
C LEU A 10 -8.91 18.11 -15.98
N THR A 11 -8.69 19.09 -15.09
CA THR A 11 -7.56 19.07 -14.15
C THR A 11 -7.72 18.08 -12.99
N ILE A 12 -8.94 17.61 -12.72
CA ILE A 12 -9.22 16.60 -11.68
C ILE A 12 -9.01 15.17 -12.20
N VAL A 13 -8.84 14.98 -13.52
CA VAL A 13 -8.43 13.70 -14.12
C VAL A 13 -6.90 13.62 -14.22
N THR A 14 -6.21 13.90 -13.12
CA THR A 14 -4.93 13.22 -12.90
C THR A 14 -5.31 11.89 -12.30
N VAL A 15 -5.43 10.85 -13.13
CA VAL A 15 -5.38 9.46 -12.67
C VAL A 15 -3.96 9.26 -12.16
N ASN A 16 -3.68 9.78 -10.97
CA ASN A 16 -2.44 9.51 -10.27
C ASN A 16 -2.55 8.05 -9.89
N SER A 17 -1.82 7.20 -10.59
CA SER A 17 -1.66 5.82 -10.19
C SER A 17 -1.13 5.79 -8.76
N LEU A 18 -1.74 4.93 -7.93
CA LEU A 18 -1.39 4.76 -6.53
C LEU A 18 0.12 4.55 -6.36
N GLN A 19 0.74 5.25 -5.41
CA GLN A 19 2.15 5.05 -5.07
C GLN A 19 2.27 4.24 -3.78
N CYS A 20 3.07 3.18 -3.77
CA CYS A 20 3.27 2.34 -2.59
C CYS A 20 4.76 2.20 -2.27
N ILE A 21 5.06 1.80 -1.03
CA ILE A 21 6.40 1.34 -0.67
C ILE A 21 6.56 -0.11 -1.13
N PHE A 22 7.66 -0.40 -1.82
CA PHE A 22 8.10 -1.73 -2.15
C PHE A 22 9.36 -2.06 -1.36
N ASN A 23 9.29 -3.08 -0.52
CA ASN A 23 10.41 -3.64 0.20
C ASN A 23 10.08 -5.05 0.68
N GLY A 24 11.05 -5.70 1.30
CA GLY A 24 10.78 -6.97 1.94
C GLY A 24 11.98 -7.51 2.66
N PHE A 25 11.72 -8.39 3.60
CA PHE A 25 12.74 -9.13 4.32
C PHE A 25 12.22 -10.53 4.54
N GLY A 26 13.07 -11.53 4.32
CA GLY A 26 12.71 -12.92 4.52
C GLY A 26 13.87 -13.72 5.08
N ILE A 27 13.54 -14.69 5.92
CA ILE A 27 14.44 -15.71 6.43
C ILE A 27 13.85 -17.05 6.03
N VAL A 28 14.65 -17.88 5.35
CA VAL A 28 14.32 -19.27 5.02
C VAL A 28 15.44 -20.14 5.55
N ASN A 29 15.12 -21.01 6.52
CA ASN A 29 16.10 -21.92 7.14
C ASN A 29 17.43 -21.21 7.50
N GLU A 30 17.33 -20.11 8.26
CA GLU A 30 18.45 -19.26 8.72
C GLU A 30 19.16 -18.40 7.64
N LYS A 31 18.83 -18.56 6.35
CA LYS A 31 19.31 -17.67 5.29
C LYS A 31 18.40 -16.47 5.17
N SER A 32 18.95 -15.28 5.33
CA SER A 32 18.20 -14.03 5.19
C SER A 32 18.42 -13.36 3.84
N GLY A 33 17.39 -12.67 3.37
CA GLY A 33 17.42 -11.82 2.19
C GLY A 33 16.57 -10.58 2.44
N ALA A 34 16.98 -9.45 1.87
CA ALA A 34 16.27 -8.19 1.97
C ALA A 34 16.18 -7.50 0.62
N ILE A 35 15.05 -6.86 0.36
CA ILE A 35 14.84 -5.96 -0.76
C ILE A 35 14.82 -4.55 -0.19
N LYS A 36 15.63 -3.65 -0.77
CA LYS A 36 15.72 -2.26 -0.33
C LYS A 36 14.41 -1.53 -0.59
N ASP A 37 14.11 -0.60 0.32
CA ASP A 37 12.98 0.31 0.21
C ASP A 37 13.05 1.13 -1.08
N SER A 38 11.98 1.05 -1.86
CA SER A 38 11.74 1.90 -3.02
C SER A 38 10.30 2.37 -3.06
N VAL A 39 10.10 3.54 -3.67
CA VAL A 39 8.78 4.01 -4.04
C VAL A 39 8.45 3.43 -5.40
N VAL A 40 7.28 2.82 -5.52
CA VAL A 40 6.77 2.29 -6.79
C VAL A 40 5.43 2.92 -7.12
N THR A 41 5.24 3.23 -8.40
CA THR A 41 3.94 3.62 -8.94
C THR A 41 3.23 2.35 -9.41
N CYS A 42 2.07 2.05 -8.83
CA CYS A 42 1.27 0.89 -9.18
C CYS A 42 0.63 1.05 -10.58
N GLN A 43 0.15 -0.05 -11.13
CA GLN A 43 -0.71 -0.03 -12.31
C GLN A 43 -2.02 0.69 -12.01
N SER A 44 -2.64 1.26 -13.04
CA SER A 44 -3.87 2.06 -12.89
C SER A 44 -5.07 1.26 -12.37
N GLU A 45 -5.04 -0.06 -12.50
CA GLU A 45 -6.07 -0.97 -11.99
C GLU A 45 -5.86 -1.39 -10.53
N THR A 46 -4.67 -1.10 -9.97
CA THR A 46 -4.35 -1.46 -8.59
C THR A 46 -4.95 -0.47 -7.62
N GLU A 47 -5.82 -0.97 -6.75
CA GLU A 47 -6.59 -0.17 -5.80
C GLU A 47 -5.91 -0.05 -4.42
N PHE A 48 -5.00 -0.97 -4.08
CA PHE A 48 -4.47 -1.12 -2.72
C PHE A 48 -2.94 -1.22 -2.67
N CYS A 49 -2.36 -0.58 -1.66
CA CYS A 49 -1.06 -0.98 -1.16
C CYS A 49 -1.22 -2.15 -0.19
N LEU A 50 -0.26 -3.07 -0.25
CA LEU A 50 -0.22 -4.32 0.48
C LEU A 50 0.96 -4.33 1.45
N LYS A 51 0.73 -4.89 2.63
CA LYS A 51 1.74 -5.34 3.58
C LYS A 51 1.42 -6.78 3.99
N LEU A 52 2.33 -7.71 3.70
CA LEU A 52 2.21 -9.11 4.07
C LEU A 52 3.27 -9.44 5.10
N GLU A 53 2.89 -10.05 6.21
CA GLU A 53 3.79 -10.62 7.20
C GLU A 53 3.52 -12.12 7.33
N SER A 54 4.56 -12.92 7.45
CA SER A 54 4.46 -14.37 7.55
C SER A 54 5.48 -14.91 8.54
N ASP A 55 5.05 -15.87 9.34
CA ASP A 55 5.89 -16.74 10.16
C ASP A 55 5.28 -18.13 10.06
N THR A 56 5.72 -18.92 9.07
CA THR A 56 5.07 -20.17 8.68
C THR A 56 6.05 -21.24 8.24
N THR A 57 5.62 -22.50 8.23
CA THR A 57 6.32 -23.60 7.59
C THR A 57 5.72 -23.88 6.22
N ALA A 58 6.47 -23.60 5.16
CA ALA A 58 6.10 -23.88 3.78
C ALA A 58 7.07 -24.91 3.20
N ASN A 59 6.55 -26.00 2.63
CA ASN A 59 7.36 -27.09 2.04
C ASN A 59 8.44 -27.67 2.98
N GLY A 60 8.19 -27.69 4.29
CA GLY A 60 9.15 -28.16 5.30
C GLY A 60 10.22 -27.13 5.70
N GLU A 61 10.20 -25.94 5.10
CA GLU A 61 11.09 -24.84 5.45
C GLU A 61 10.37 -23.83 6.34
N HIS A 62 11.06 -23.33 7.37
CA HIS A 62 10.55 -22.23 8.17
C HIS A 62 10.81 -20.91 7.44
N VAL A 63 9.73 -20.22 7.09
CA VAL A 63 9.70 -18.97 6.34
C VAL A 63 9.14 -17.88 7.24
N LYS A 64 10.00 -16.93 7.58
CA LYS A 64 9.63 -15.75 8.38
C LYS A 64 10.00 -14.48 7.63
N GLY A 65 9.09 -13.53 7.52
CA GLY A 65 9.38 -12.30 6.79
C GLY A 65 8.20 -11.39 6.58
N PHE A 66 8.46 -10.30 5.86
CA PHE A 66 7.44 -9.39 5.38
C PHE A 66 7.73 -8.95 3.95
N ALA A 67 6.68 -8.51 3.25
CA ALA A 67 6.75 -7.91 1.92
C ALA A 67 5.75 -6.76 1.80
N HIS A 68 6.20 -5.61 1.27
CA HIS A 68 5.35 -4.47 0.94
C HIS A 68 5.32 -4.26 -0.57
N GLY A 69 4.20 -3.75 -1.10
CA GLY A 69 4.08 -3.43 -2.50
C GLY A 69 2.67 -3.05 -2.93
N CYS A 70 2.45 -3.04 -4.24
CA CYS A 70 1.15 -2.90 -4.88
C CYS A 70 0.43 -4.27 -4.86
N ASP A 71 -0.86 -4.32 -4.49
CA ASP A 71 -1.65 -5.55 -4.60
C ASP A 71 -1.67 -6.04 -6.06
N GLN A 72 -1.76 -7.36 -6.28
CA GLN A 72 -1.72 -8.00 -7.61
C GLN A 72 -0.41 -7.80 -8.42
N GLU A 73 0.55 -7.03 -7.94
CA GLU A 73 1.83 -6.78 -8.64
C GLU A 73 3.04 -7.40 -7.90
N MET A 74 2.79 -8.10 -6.78
CA MET A 74 3.84 -8.77 -6.01
C MET A 74 4.59 -9.82 -6.84
N PRO A 75 5.95 -9.84 -6.78
CA PRO A 75 6.75 -10.85 -7.46
C PRO A 75 6.36 -12.27 -7.05
N GLY A 76 6.22 -13.16 -8.03
CA GLY A 76 5.83 -14.56 -7.79
C GLY A 76 4.35 -14.77 -7.47
N SER A 77 3.56 -13.70 -7.34
CA SER A 77 2.13 -13.77 -7.00
C SER A 77 1.26 -12.81 -7.81
N SER A 78 1.70 -12.39 -8.99
CA SER A 78 1.06 -11.36 -9.83
C SER A 78 -0.36 -11.68 -10.34
N LYS A 79 -0.93 -12.83 -9.96
CA LYS A 79 -2.32 -13.20 -10.25
C LYS A 79 -3.19 -13.30 -9.00
N HIS A 80 -2.61 -13.19 -7.81
CA HIS A 80 -3.35 -13.30 -6.56
C HIS A 80 -3.78 -11.92 -6.08
N LYS A 81 -5.09 -11.74 -5.89
CA LYS A 81 -5.65 -10.56 -5.23
C LYS A 81 -5.68 -10.80 -3.73
N PHE A 82 -4.76 -10.17 -3.00
CA PHE A 82 -4.71 -10.27 -1.54
C PHE A 82 -5.75 -9.36 -0.89
N CYS A 83 -5.98 -8.18 -1.47
CA CYS A 83 -6.82 -7.15 -0.91
C CYS A 83 -8.21 -7.15 -1.53
N LYS A 84 -9.24 -7.30 -0.68
CA LYS A 84 -10.65 -7.08 -1.08
C LYS A 84 -11.23 -5.82 -0.45
N THR A 85 -10.65 -5.38 0.65
CA THR A 85 -11.08 -4.23 1.44
C THR A 85 -9.89 -3.73 2.28
N GLU A 86 -9.97 -2.50 2.77
CA GLU A 86 -8.96 -1.97 3.68
C GLU A 86 -8.99 -2.66 5.05
N GLY A 87 -7.84 -2.69 5.71
CA GLY A 87 -7.66 -3.30 7.03
C GLY A 87 -6.72 -4.50 7.01
N CYS A 88 -6.57 -5.14 8.16
CA CYS A 88 -5.66 -6.26 8.37
C CYS A 88 -6.44 -7.54 8.63
N ILE A 89 -6.06 -8.62 7.95
CA ILE A 89 -6.58 -9.96 8.15
C ILE A 89 -5.45 -10.82 8.68
N HIS A 90 -5.60 -11.30 9.91
CA HIS A 90 -4.69 -12.24 10.53
C HIS A 90 -5.25 -13.67 10.39
N LYS A 91 -4.43 -14.60 9.92
CA LYS A 91 -4.72 -16.03 9.84
C LYS A 91 -3.66 -16.79 10.63
N SER A 92 -4.12 -17.71 11.45
CA SER A 92 -3.25 -18.64 12.19
C SER A 92 -3.77 -20.05 12.01
N ASP A 93 -2.88 -20.96 11.62
CA ASP A 93 -3.14 -22.39 11.52
C ASP A 93 -1.97 -23.19 12.14
N SER A 94 -2.01 -24.51 12.03
CA SER A 94 -0.95 -25.39 12.55
C SER A 94 0.40 -25.22 11.85
N ARG A 95 0.45 -24.52 10.70
CA ARG A 95 1.67 -24.23 9.96
C ARG A 95 2.22 -22.86 10.30
N GLY A 96 1.51 -22.00 11.03
CA GLY A 96 2.01 -20.72 11.51
C GLY A 96 1.02 -19.57 11.37
N THR A 97 1.54 -18.36 11.24
CA THR A 97 0.76 -17.12 11.18
C THR A 97 1.05 -16.34 9.90
N VAL A 98 0.00 -15.77 9.31
CA VAL A 98 0.08 -14.85 8.17
C VAL A 98 -0.82 -13.65 8.46
N GLU A 99 -0.28 -12.45 8.32
CA GLU A 99 -1.04 -11.20 8.37
C GLU A 99 -0.98 -10.51 7.00
N VAL A 100 -2.14 -10.05 6.54
CA VAL A 100 -2.28 -9.29 5.30
C VAL A 100 -2.99 -7.98 5.61
N CYS A 101 -2.29 -6.87 5.49
CA CYS A 101 -2.81 -5.53 5.66
C CYS A 101 -2.94 -4.81 4.31
N CYS A 102 -4.09 -4.19 4.09
CA CYS A 102 -4.45 -3.48 2.88
C CYS A 102 -4.85 -2.05 3.22
N CYS A 103 -4.44 -1.10 2.39
CA CYS A 103 -4.80 0.30 2.53
C CYS A 103 -4.86 1.00 1.17
N THR A 104 -5.63 2.08 1.09
CA THR A 104 -5.70 2.98 -0.05
C THR A 104 -4.99 4.30 0.28
N GLY A 105 -4.45 4.94 -0.75
CA GLY A 105 -3.71 6.19 -0.64
C GLY A 105 -2.20 6.02 -0.67
N ASP A 106 -1.51 7.04 -1.16
CA ASP A 106 -0.09 6.97 -1.42
C ASP A 106 0.71 6.68 -0.15
N TYR A 107 1.64 5.74 -0.25
CA TYR A 107 2.58 5.34 0.80
C TYR A 107 1.93 4.79 2.07
N CYS A 108 0.63 4.42 2.03
CA CYS A 108 -0.11 4.02 3.22
C CYS A 108 0.44 2.76 3.89
N ASN A 109 1.16 1.90 3.14
CA ASN A 109 1.80 0.70 3.65
C ASN A 109 3.15 0.95 4.36
N ASN A 110 3.58 2.20 4.49
CA ASN A 110 4.83 2.58 5.18
C ASN A 110 4.75 2.52 6.72
N GLY A 111 3.66 2.03 7.31
CA GLY A 111 3.46 1.97 8.78
C GLY A 111 3.36 3.32 9.50
N ASN A 112 3.76 4.42 8.84
CA ASN A 112 3.86 5.76 9.43
C ASN A 112 2.60 6.58 9.14
N ARG A 113 1.49 6.20 9.77
CA ARG A 113 0.12 6.65 9.48
C ARG A 113 -0.22 8.11 9.91
N MET A 114 0.75 9.01 10.13
CA MET A 114 0.48 10.29 10.84
C MET A 114 0.58 11.62 10.06
N ASN A 115 1.03 11.66 8.80
CA ASN A 115 1.36 12.97 8.20
C ASN A 115 0.38 13.52 7.13
N PHE A 116 -0.60 12.76 6.64
CA PHE A 116 -1.41 13.22 5.51
C PHE A 116 -2.65 14.04 5.91
N THR A 117 -3.28 13.74 7.06
CA THR A 117 -4.52 14.41 7.50
C THR A 117 -4.28 15.87 7.91
N PHE A 118 -3.08 16.23 8.38
CA PHE A 118 -2.76 17.60 8.81
C PHE A 118 -2.67 18.59 7.65
N THR A 119 -2.18 18.16 6.48
CA THR A 119 -1.95 19.04 5.33
C THR A 119 -3.26 19.53 4.69
N ILE A 120 -4.26 18.65 4.58
CA ILE A 120 -5.57 19.01 3.97
C ILE A 120 -6.34 19.99 4.88
N CYS A 121 -6.33 19.78 6.20
CA CYS A 121 -6.95 20.70 7.14
C CYS A 121 -6.29 22.09 7.13
N PHE A 122 -4.97 22.17 6.97
CA PHE A 122 -4.25 23.44 6.92
C PHE A 122 -4.57 24.23 5.66
N ILE A 123 -4.67 23.57 4.50
CA ILE A 123 -5.03 24.22 3.23
C ILE A 123 -6.47 24.76 3.27
N ILE A 124 -7.41 23.98 3.82
CA ILE A 124 -8.81 24.41 3.98
C ILE A 124 -8.89 25.63 4.91
N PHE A 125 -8.21 25.60 6.06
CA PHE A 125 -8.19 26.72 6.99
C PHE A 125 -7.58 27.99 6.38
N PHE A 126 -6.50 27.85 5.61
CA PHE A 126 -5.85 28.98 4.94
C PHE A 126 -6.74 29.60 3.86
N LEU A 127 -7.45 28.79 3.09
CA LEU A 127 -8.42 29.27 2.08
C LEU A 127 -9.61 29.97 2.72
N PHE A 128 -10.16 29.46 3.84
CA PHE A 128 -11.23 30.15 4.56
C PHE A 128 -10.78 31.47 5.18
N SER A 129 -9.51 31.58 5.59
CA SER A 129 -8.97 32.79 6.22
C SER A 129 -8.63 33.91 5.22
N PHE A 130 -8.34 33.57 3.96
CA PHE A 130 -7.97 34.55 2.92
C PHE A 130 -9.14 35.02 2.05
N PHE A 131 -10.23 34.24 1.99
CA PHE A 131 -11.44 34.56 1.21
C PHE A 131 -12.63 35.00 2.07
N SER A 132 -12.42 35.22 3.38
CA SER A 132 -13.35 35.89 4.30
C SER A 132 -12.89 37.30 4.63
#